data_AF-A0A7T3RD61-F1
#
_entry.id   AF-A0A7T3RD61-F1
#
_cell.length_a   1.000
_cell.length_b   1.000
_cell.length_c   1.000
_cell.angle_alpha   90.00
_cell.angle_beta   90.00
_cell.angle_gamma   90.00
#
_symmetry.space_group_name_H-M   'P 1'
#
loop_
_entity.id
_entity.type
_entity.pdbx_description
1 polymer ?
#
loop_
_entity_poly.entity_id
_entity_poly.type
_entity_poly.pdbx_seq_one_letter_code
_entity_poly.pdbx_strand_id
1 'polypeptide(L)'
;MNRTAKYFFIAAFFLTAALSYAEKISFSADSMTGTAGSKNSSTTLSGNAAVITETMQINADNIKLSGQDFRYITAEGSVKGTDTSSDMIFTCEKMTYDRETKIAVLEKDVNLDDKANEVTAQAQRIEYNQDTEIAVMQISVSLKQKDNNCTAAYAIYRKKDQLLEMDGNPQVIQGKDTFRAQTITLNMNTQEIELSGRVKGTVTTEAENTEKQNNTKESSGEQNTENDTDSKTDIEKDKDSGQQAEQKLQDTGSQTSGETNE
;
A
#
# COMPACT_ATOMS: atom_id res chain seq x y z
N MET A 1 -14.89 41.34 -69.11
CA MET A 1 -16.05 42.10 -68.61
C MET A 1 -16.95 41.13 -67.84
N ASN A 2 -17.47 41.53 -66.68
CA ASN A 2 -17.88 40.60 -65.63
C ASN A 2 -19.36 40.17 -65.75
N ARG A 3 -19.74 38.98 -65.22
CA ARG A 3 -20.73 38.83 -64.11
C ARG A 3 -21.07 37.39 -63.67
N THR A 4 -20.62 37.06 -62.45
CA THR A 4 -21.36 36.45 -61.31
C THR A 4 -22.20 35.16 -61.46
N ALA A 5 -21.72 34.11 -60.76
CA ALA A 5 -22.46 33.23 -59.82
C ALA A 5 -23.59 32.30 -60.36
N LYS A 6 -23.97 31.19 -59.71
CA LYS A 6 -23.79 30.77 -58.30
C LYS A 6 -23.46 29.27 -58.20
N TYR A 7 -22.56 28.88 -57.30
CA TYR A 7 -22.45 27.50 -56.82
C TYR A 7 -23.22 27.36 -55.50
N PHE A 8 -24.11 26.37 -55.39
CA PHE A 8 -24.98 26.19 -54.24
C PHE A 8 -24.37 25.14 -53.30
N PHE A 9 -23.48 25.58 -52.41
CA PHE A 9 -22.74 24.69 -51.51
C PHE A 9 -23.61 24.31 -50.30
N ILE A 10 -24.32 23.19 -50.40
CA ILE A 10 -25.15 22.66 -49.30
C ILE A 10 -24.21 22.05 -48.24
N ALA A 11 -23.90 22.83 -47.21
CA ALA A 11 -23.25 22.32 -46.01
C ALA A 11 -24.24 21.42 -45.24
N ALA A 12 -24.15 20.10 -45.45
CA ALA A 12 -24.90 19.12 -44.69
C ALA A 12 -24.39 19.10 -43.24
N PHE A 13 -25.05 19.87 -42.37
CA PHE A 13 -24.74 19.94 -40.95
C PHE A 13 -25.15 18.62 -40.28
N PHE A 14 -24.26 17.65 -40.27
CA PHE A 14 -24.41 16.40 -39.53
C PHE A 14 -24.43 16.71 -38.03
N LEU A 15 -25.63 16.98 -37.52
CA LEU A 15 -25.89 17.10 -36.09
C LEU A 15 -25.76 15.71 -35.46
N THR A 16 -24.52 15.33 -35.14
CA THR A 16 -24.21 14.11 -34.39
C THR A 16 -24.80 14.25 -32.98
N ALA A 17 -26.03 13.77 -32.81
CA ALA A 17 -26.64 13.64 -31.50
C ALA A 17 -25.78 12.69 -30.67
N ALA A 18 -25.00 13.25 -29.74
CA ALA A 18 -24.25 12.47 -28.78
C ALA A 18 -25.26 11.67 -27.94
N LEU A 19 -25.24 10.35 -28.08
CA LEU A 19 -26.01 9.45 -27.23
C LEU A 19 -25.38 9.47 -25.85
N SER A 20 -25.90 10.32 -24.96
CA SER A 20 -25.50 10.35 -23.55
C SER A 20 -25.88 9.04 -22.86
N TYR A 21 -24.97 8.07 -22.92
CA TYR A 21 -25.03 6.85 -22.10
C TYR A 21 -24.83 7.24 -20.63
N ALA A 22 -25.93 7.34 -19.89
CA ALA A 22 -25.90 7.52 -18.45
C ALA A 22 -25.61 6.17 -17.77
N GLU A 23 -24.35 5.95 -17.37
CA GLU A 23 -23.89 4.73 -16.68
C GLU A 23 -24.78 4.46 -15.46
N LYS A 24 -25.46 3.31 -15.44
CA LYS A 24 -26.50 3.06 -14.42
C LYS A 24 -25.91 2.98 -13.02
N ILE A 25 -26.63 3.54 -12.05
CA ILE A 25 -26.34 3.41 -10.61
C ILE A 25 -27.50 2.69 -9.94
N SER A 26 -27.20 1.73 -9.08
CA SER A 26 -28.16 1.18 -8.11
C SER A 26 -27.53 1.15 -6.73
N PHE A 27 -28.32 1.43 -5.70
CA PHE A 27 -27.83 1.57 -4.34
C PHE A 27 -28.88 1.12 -3.31
N SER A 28 -28.42 0.79 -2.11
CA SER A 28 -29.24 0.44 -0.94
C SER A 28 -28.52 0.80 0.36
N ALA A 29 -29.27 1.09 1.42
CA ALA A 29 -28.79 1.29 2.78
C ALA A 29 -29.97 1.24 3.76
N ASP A 30 -29.68 1.15 5.06
CA ASP A 30 -30.68 1.29 6.14
C ASP A 30 -31.29 2.70 6.17
N SER A 31 -30.49 3.70 5.76
CA SER A 31 -30.91 5.10 5.71
C SER A 31 -30.22 5.89 4.59
N MET A 32 -30.89 6.96 4.14
CA MET A 32 -30.41 7.86 3.09
C MET A 32 -30.66 9.32 3.50
N THR A 33 -29.66 10.18 3.30
CA THR A 33 -29.79 11.65 3.37
C THR A 33 -29.22 12.27 2.10
N GLY A 34 -29.66 13.46 1.70
CA GLY A 34 -29.15 14.09 0.48
C GLY A 34 -29.79 15.42 0.12
N THR A 35 -29.20 16.06 -0.89
CA THR A 35 -29.65 17.33 -1.47
C THR A 35 -29.96 17.16 -2.95
N ALA A 36 -31.25 17.16 -3.29
CA ALA A 36 -31.72 17.10 -4.67
C ALA A 36 -31.80 18.50 -5.31
N GLY A 37 -31.67 18.57 -6.64
CA GLY A 37 -31.99 19.77 -7.42
C GLY A 37 -30.87 20.81 -7.57
N SER A 38 -29.60 20.45 -7.34
CA SER A 38 -28.46 21.34 -7.60
C SER A 38 -27.36 20.66 -8.44
N LYS A 39 -26.47 21.44 -9.05
CA LYS A 39 -25.26 20.92 -9.73
C LYS A 39 -24.30 20.17 -8.80
N ASN A 40 -24.43 20.40 -7.49
CA ASN A 40 -23.66 19.76 -6.44
C ASN A 40 -24.55 18.77 -5.66
N SER A 41 -25.40 18.03 -6.37
CA SER A 41 -26.25 17.01 -5.75
C SER A 41 -25.39 15.99 -5.01
N SER A 42 -25.82 15.65 -3.80
CA SER A 42 -25.11 14.72 -2.93
C SER A 42 -26.11 13.79 -2.26
N THR A 43 -25.70 12.54 -2.06
CA THR A 43 -26.46 11.51 -1.35
C THR A 43 -25.51 10.74 -0.45
N THR A 44 -25.83 10.64 0.83
CA THR A 44 -25.13 9.82 1.81
C THR A 44 -26.03 8.66 2.20
N LEU A 45 -25.50 7.46 2.03
CA LEU A 45 -26.10 6.17 2.34
C LEU A 45 -25.42 5.67 3.62
N SER A 46 -26.19 5.31 4.64
CA SER A 46 -25.67 5.00 5.98
C SER A 46 -26.35 3.77 6.57
N GLY A 47 -25.52 2.83 7.05
CA GLY A 47 -25.94 1.50 7.52
C GLY A 47 -26.14 0.53 6.35
N ASN A 48 -25.43 -0.61 6.36
CA ASN A 48 -25.46 -1.63 5.30
C ASN A 48 -25.38 -1.03 3.87
N ALA A 49 -24.56 -0.01 3.69
CA ALA A 49 -24.58 0.80 2.48
C ALA A 49 -23.89 0.07 1.33
N ALA A 50 -24.60 -0.07 0.21
CA ALA A 50 -24.10 -0.71 -1.00
C ALA A 50 -24.37 0.16 -2.24
N VAL A 51 -23.42 0.17 -3.17
CA VAL A 51 -23.53 0.81 -4.49
C VAL A 51 -23.00 -0.14 -5.56
N ILE A 52 -23.72 -0.25 -6.66
CA ILE A 52 -23.36 -1.01 -7.85
C ILE A 52 -23.40 -0.07 -9.07
N THR A 53 -22.32 -0.09 -9.85
CA THR A 53 -22.16 0.58 -11.15
C THR A 53 -22.03 -0.47 -12.28
N GLU A 54 -21.58 -0.08 -13.47
CA GLU A 54 -21.33 -1.05 -14.56
C GLU A 54 -20.01 -1.83 -14.38
N THR A 55 -19.09 -1.33 -13.54
CA THR A 55 -17.74 -1.92 -13.34
C THR A 55 -17.38 -2.16 -11.87
N MET A 56 -18.11 -1.58 -10.92
CA MET A 56 -17.78 -1.64 -9.50
C MET A 56 -18.97 -2.07 -8.65
N GLN A 57 -18.72 -2.97 -7.70
CA GLN A 57 -19.61 -3.27 -6.58
C GLN A 57 -18.91 -2.84 -5.30
N ILE A 58 -19.56 -2.03 -4.46
CA ILE A 58 -18.98 -1.44 -3.25
C ILE A 58 -19.97 -1.60 -2.10
N ASN A 59 -19.49 -2.08 -0.94
CA ASN A 59 -20.22 -2.19 0.31
C ASN A 59 -19.41 -1.53 1.43
N ALA A 60 -20.04 -0.77 2.32
CA ALA A 60 -19.39 -0.10 3.45
C ALA A 60 -20.40 0.28 4.55
N ASP A 61 -19.91 0.83 5.66
CA ASP A 61 -20.78 1.36 6.72
C ASP A 61 -21.45 2.67 6.29
N ASN A 62 -20.74 3.48 5.49
CA ASN A 62 -21.27 4.67 4.83
C ASN A 62 -20.76 4.78 3.39
N ILE A 63 -21.61 5.20 2.46
CA ILE A 63 -21.24 5.56 1.08
C ILE A 63 -21.84 6.91 0.69
N LYS A 64 -20.99 7.84 0.25
CA LYS A 64 -21.39 9.12 -0.32
C LYS A 64 -21.26 9.11 -1.84
N LEU A 65 -22.36 9.43 -2.52
CA LEU A 65 -22.45 9.71 -3.95
C LEU A 65 -22.51 11.23 -4.13
N SER A 66 -21.68 11.81 -5.01
CA SER A 66 -21.64 13.27 -5.18
C SER A 66 -21.06 13.76 -6.52
N GLY A 67 -21.30 15.04 -6.81
CA GLY A 67 -20.93 15.69 -8.06
C GLY A 67 -22.05 15.64 -9.10
N GLN A 68 -21.79 16.20 -10.28
CA GLN A 68 -22.70 16.05 -11.42
C GLN A 68 -22.87 14.56 -11.73
N ASP A 69 -24.13 14.14 -11.91
CA ASP A 69 -24.54 12.75 -12.22
C ASP A 69 -23.93 11.67 -11.29
N PHE A 70 -23.60 12.06 -10.06
CA PHE A 70 -22.97 11.23 -9.03
C PHE A 70 -21.61 10.62 -9.43
N ARG A 71 -20.83 11.33 -10.25
CA ARG A 71 -19.47 10.97 -10.69
C ARG A 71 -18.57 10.41 -9.59
N TYR A 72 -18.59 11.00 -8.39
CA TYR A 72 -17.69 10.64 -7.30
C TYR A 72 -18.39 9.77 -6.27
N ILE A 73 -17.80 8.59 -6.02
CA ILE A 73 -18.14 7.71 -4.91
C ILE A 73 -17.07 7.87 -3.82
N THR A 74 -17.47 7.95 -2.56
CA THR A 74 -16.58 7.84 -1.39
C THR A 74 -17.22 6.86 -0.42
N ALA A 75 -16.49 5.84 0.03
CA ALA A 75 -17.00 4.86 0.99
C ALA A 75 -16.05 4.75 2.18
N GLU A 76 -16.60 4.65 3.39
CA GLU A 76 -15.86 4.70 4.65
C GLU A 76 -16.41 3.70 5.68
N GLY A 77 -15.52 3.19 6.53
CA GLY A 77 -15.80 2.12 7.50
C GLY A 77 -15.35 0.77 6.96
N SER A 78 -16.19 -0.26 7.10
CA SER A 78 -15.92 -1.64 6.71
C SER A 78 -15.96 -1.87 5.18
N VAL A 79 -15.16 -1.13 4.41
CA VAL A 79 -15.23 -1.14 2.93
C VAL A 79 -14.80 -2.48 2.35
N LYS A 80 -15.67 -3.03 1.49
CA LYS A 80 -15.41 -4.21 0.67
C LYS A 80 -15.89 -3.92 -0.75
N GLY A 81 -15.07 -4.19 -1.75
CA GLY A 81 -15.47 -3.97 -3.14
C GLY A 81 -14.89 -4.98 -4.12
N THR A 82 -15.54 -5.02 -5.28
CA THR A 82 -15.15 -5.84 -6.43
C THR A 82 -15.18 -4.96 -7.68
N ASP A 83 -14.06 -4.91 -8.38
CA ASP A 83 -14.00 -4.47 -9.77
C ASP A 83 -14.35 -5.65 -10.67
N THR A 84 -15.54 -5.61 -11.26
CA THR A 84 -16.04 -6.65 -12.17
C THR A 84 -15.53 -6.50 -13.60
N SER A 85 -14.79 -5.44 -13.91
CA SER A 85 -14.12 -5.24 -15.21
C SER A 85 -12.72 -5.83 -15.25
N SER A 86 -12.03 -5.89 -14.10
CA SER A 86 -10.66 -6.42 -13.99
C SER A 86 -10.54 -7.70 -13.14
N ASP A 87 -11.63 -8.21 -12.55
CA ASP A 87 -11.63 -9.37 -11.63
C ASP A 87 -10.70 -9.16 -10.42
N MET A 88 -10.89 -8.03 -9.76
CA MET A 88 -10.11 -7.60 -8.59
C MET A 88 -11.02 -7.34 -7.40
N ILE A 89 -10.68 -7.92 -6.25
CA ILE A 89 -11.43 -7.79 -4.99
C ILE A 89 -10.57 -7.03 -3.98
N PHE A 90 -11.16 -6.14 -3.19
CA PHE A 90 -10.43 -5.34 -2.21
C PHE A 90 -11.19 -5.08 -0.91
N THR A 91 -10.43 -4.82 0.16
CA THR A 91 -10.93 -4.28 1.43
C THR A 91 -10.01 -3.19 1.96
N CYS A 92 -10.58 -2.18 2.63
CA CYS A 92 -9.86 -1.05 3.24
C CYS A 92 -10.76 -0.33 4.25
N GLU A 93 -10.27 0.66 4.99
CA GLU A 93 -11.16 1.52 5.80
C GLU A 93 -11.85 2.63 4.99
N LYS A 94 -11.25 3.04 3.86
CA LYS A 94 -11.71 4.18 3.06
C LYS A 94 -11.37 4.00 1.59
N MET A 95 -12.29 4.36 0.71
CA MET A 95 -12.02 4.52 -0.71
C MET A 95 -12.66 5.78 -1.30
N THR A 96 -12.08 6.28 -2.39
CA THR A 96 -12.73 7.19 -3.34
C THR A 96 -12.65 6.62 -4.75
N TYR A 97 -13.68 6.79 -5.56
CA TYR A 97 -13.70 6.37 -6.96
C TYR A 97 -14.29 7.48 -7.83
N ASP A 98 -13.55 7.88 -8.87
CA ASP A 98 -14.02 8.77 -9.92
C ASP A 98 -14.46 7.94 -11.13
N ARG A 99 -15.77 7.98 -11.41
CA ARG A 99 -16.40 7.19 -12.47
C ARG A 99 -16.07 7.64 -13.88
N GLU A 100 -15.58 8.87 -14.08
CA GLU A 100 -15.17 9.35 -15.41
C GLU A 100 -13.73 8.99 -15.73
N THR A 101 -12.81 9.14 -14.78
CA THR A 101 -11.38 8.80 -14.98
C THR A 101 -11.05 7.34 -14.68
N LYS A 102 -12.02 6.59 -14.14
CA LYS A 102 -11.89 5.19 -13.73
C LYS A 102 -10.72 4.97 -12.76
N ILE A 103 -10.47 5.94 -11.89
CA ILE A 103 -9.45 5.88 -10.82
C ILE A 103 -10.14 5.57 -9.49
N ALA A 104 -9.72 4.48 -8.86
CA ALA A 104 -9.99 4.15 -7.47
C ALA A 104 -8.76 4.48 -6.60
N VAL A 105 -8.98 5.11 -5.45
CA VAL A 105 -7.98 5.27 -4.40
C VAL A 105 -8.49 4.55 -3.16
N LEU A 106 -7.72 3.58 -2.68
CA LEU A 106 -7.97 2.79 -1.49
C LEU A 106 -6.99 3.24 -0.39
N GLU A 107 -7.48 3.43 0.83
CA GLU A 107 -6.71 4.00 1.95
C GLU A 107 -6.96 3.26 3.26
N LYS A 108 -5.85 3.05 4.00
CA LYS A 108 -5.69 2.35 5.27
C LYS A 108 -6.03 0.84 5.22
N ASP A 109 -5.11 0.04 5.75
CA ASP A 109 -5.13 -1.44 5.75
C ASP A 109 -5.67 -2.05 4.43
N VAL A 110 -5.16 -1.54 3.32
CA VAL A 110 -5.64 -1.93 1.99
C VAL A 110 -5.16 -3.34 1.71
N ASN A 111 -6.10 -4.25 1.47
CA ASN A 111 -5.87 -5.58 0.97
C ASN A 111 -6.50 -5.66 -0.43
N LEU A 112 -5.75 -6.12 -1.42
CA LEU A 112 -6.14 -6.20 -2.83
C LEU A 112 -5.78 -7.58 -3.38
N ASP A 113 -6.69 -8.15 -4.17
CA ASP A 113 -6.65 -9.55 -4.60
C ASP A 113 -7.07 -9.63 -6.09
N ASP A 114 -6.07 -9.77 -6.96
CA ASP A 114 -6.21 -9.90 -8.42
C ASP A 114 -6.36 -11.38 -8.77
N LYS A 115 -7.61 -11.79 -8.97
CA LYS A 115 -8.00 -13.19 -9.16
C LYS A 115 -7.51 -13.76 -10.48
N ALA A 116 -7.46 -12.94 -11.53
CA ALA A 116 -7.00 -13.36 -12.84
C ALA A 116 -5.50 -13.74 -12.89
N ASN A 117 -4.68 -13.15 -12.00
CA ASN A 117 -3.22 -13.33 -12.02
C ASN A 117 -2.64 -13.95 -10.73
N GLU A 118 -3.49 -14.40 -9.80
CA GLU A 118 -3.11 -14.94 -8.48
C GLU A 118 -2.21 -13.98 -7.66
N VAL A 119 -2.41 -12.65 -7.80
CA VAL A 119 -1.62 -11.63 -7.11
C VAL A 119 -2.39 -11.08 -5.91
N THR A 120 -1.78 -11.15 -4.72
CA THR A 120 -2.30 -10.48 -3.52
C THR A 120 -1.37 -9.37 -3.08
N ALA A 121 -1.91 -8.20 -2.76
CA ALA A 121 -1.17 -7.01 -2.36
C ALA A 121 -1.74 -6.37 -1.10
N GLN A 122 -0.85 -5.80 -0.28
CA GLN A 122 -1.16 -5.10 0.97
C GLN A 122 -0.38 -3.79 1.03
N ALA A 123 -1.02 -2.68 1.41
CA ALA A 123 -0.38 -1.36 1.59
C ALA A 123 -1.24 -0.42 2.45
N GLN A 124 -0.71 0.74 2.85
CA GLN A 124 -1.55 1.79 3.47
C GLN A 124 -2.29 2.65 2.44
N ARG A 125 -1.82 2.72 1.19
CA ARG A 125 -2.54 3.33 0.07
C ARG A 125 -2.31 2.54 -1.21
N ILE A 126 -3.36 2.30 -1.97
CA ILE A 126 -3.28 1.80 -3.35
C ILE A 126 -4.16 2.68 -4.24
N GLU A 127 -3.59 3.19 -5.32
CA GLU A 127 -4.30 3.89 -6.38
C GLU A 127 -4.34 2.99 -7.62
N TYR A 128 -5.52 2.69 -8.12
CA TYR A 128 -5.74 1.82 -9.27
C TYR A 128 -6.50 2.56 -10.37
N ASN A 129 -5.97 2.55 -11.59
CA ASN A 129 -6.63 3.09 -12.77
C ASN A 129 -7.08 1.93 -13.68
N GLN A 130 -8.39 1.77 -13.88
CA GLN A 130 -8.94 0.61 -14.59
C GLN A 130 -8.60 0.61 -16.08
N ASP A 131 -8.58 1.79 -16.74
CA ASP A 131 -8.30 1.91 -18.18
C ASP A 131 -6.87 1.43 -18.52
N THR A 132 -5.89 1.79 -17.69
CA THR A 132 -4.49 1.37 -17.83
C THR A 132 -4.20 0.02 -17.19
N GLU A 133 -4.99 -0.40 -16.20
CA GLU A 133 -4.74 -1.53 -15.29
C GLU A 133 -3.38 -1.43 -14.56
N ILE A 134 -3.10 -0.24 -14.02
CA ILE A 134 -1.91 0.05 -13.22
C ILE A 134 -2.32 0.31 -11.76
N ALA A 135 -1.70 -0.40 -10.82
CA ALA A 135 -1.80 -0.17 -9.39
C ALA A 135 -0.52 0.47 -8.83
N VAL A 136 -0.64 1.66 -8.27
CA VAL A 136 0.43 2.38 -7.55
C VAL A 136 0.23 2.17 -6.04
N MET A 137 1.16 1.47 -5.42
CA MET A 137 1.09 1.05 -4.01
C MET A 137 2.10 1.84 -3.17
N GLN A 138 1.68 2.30 -1.99
CA GLN A 138 2.47 3.22 -1.17
C GLN A 138 2.38 2.87 0.32
N ILE A 139 3.53 2.96 1.01
CA ILE A 139 3.75 2.76 2.44
C ILE A 139 3.47 1.31 2.88
N SER A 140 4.53 0.64 3.36
CA SER A 140 4.51 -0.74 3.85
C SER A 140 3.90 -1.72 2.83
N VAL A 141 4.35 -1.64 1.58
CA VAL A 141 3.86 -2.50 0.50
C VAL A 141 4.36 -3.94 0.74
N SER A 142 3.47 -4.91 0.66
CA SER A 142 3.77 -6.32 0.46
C SER A 142 2.96 -6.86 -0.71
N LEU A 143 3.56 -7.69 -1.55
CA LEU A 143 2.88 -8.32 -2.69
C LEU A 143 3.37 -9.76 -2.86
N LYS A 144 2.46 -10.68 -3.14
CA LYS A 144 2.73 -12.11 -3.27
C LYS A 144 2.10 -12.67 -4.56
N GLN A 145 2.86 -13.49 -5.27
CA GLN A 145 2.41 -14.35 -6.37
C GLN A 145 3.35 -15.56 -6.44
N LYS A 146 2.80 -16.76 -6.62
CA LYS A 146 3.56 -18.03 -6.63
C LYS A 146 4.39 -18.17 -5.34
N ASP A 147 5.70 -18.35 -5.43
CA ASP A 147 6.65 -18.44 -4.33
C ASP A 147 7.33 -17.10 -3.98
N ASN A 148 6.99 -16.02 -4.69
CA ASN A 148 7.52 -14.68 -4.42
C ASN A 148 6.78 -14.02 -3.26
N ASN A 149 7.53 -13.51 -2.28
CA ASN A 149 7.05 -12.58 -1.27
C ASN A 149 7.89 -11.29 -1.38
N CYS A 150 7.27 -10.26 -1.93
CA CYS A 150 7.87 -8.97 -2.22
C CYS A 150 7.49 -7.95 -1.15
N THR A 151 8.41 -7.06 -0.75
CA THR A 151 8.11 -5.91 0.12
C THR A 151 8.88 -4.66 -0.32
N ALA A 152 8.27 -3.48 -0.14
CA ALA A 152 8.82 -2.18 -0.54
C ALA A 152 8.15 -1.01 0.22
N ALA A 153 8.70 0.21 0.13
CA ALA A 153 7.98 1.41 0.56
C ALA A 153 7.09 1.99 -0.55
N TYR A 154 7.44 1.73 -1.82
CA TYR A 154 6.70 2.14 -3.01
C TYR A 154 6.77 1.04 -4.08
N ALA A 155 5.68 0.80 -4.80
CA ALA A 155 5.67 -0.12 -5.93
C ALA A 155 4.64 0.26 -7.00
N ILE A 156 4.91 -0.14 -8.25
CA ILE A 156 3.99 -0.06 -9.38
C ILE A 156 3.78 -1.48 -9.91
N TYR A 157 2.53 -1.96 -9.90
CA TYR A 157 2.11 -3.20 -10.55
C TYR A 157 1.37 -2.88 -11.84
N ARG A 158 1.89 -3.37 -12.97
CA ARG A 158 1.27 -3.26 -14.30
C ARG A 158 0.64 -4.61 -14.61
N LYS A 159 -0.67 -4.72 -14.42
CA LYS A 159 -1.41 -5.99 -14.50
C LYS A 159 -1.31 -6.64 -15.88
N LYS A 160 -1.49 -5.85 -16.95
CA LYS A 160 -1.39 -6.30 -18.36
C LYS A 160 -0.02 -6.87 -18.71
N ASP A 161 1.04 -6.23 -18.24
CA ASP A 161 2.43 -6.60 -18.53
C ASP A 161 2.96 -7.68 -17.58
N GLN A 162 2.24 -7.96 -16.48
CA GLN A 162 2.71 -8.71 -15.32
C GLN A 162 4.08 -8.19 -14.83
N LEU A 163 4.21 -6.87 -14.68
CA LEU A 163 5.45 -6.22 -14.25
C LEU A 163 5.27 -5.56 -12.88
N LEU A 164 6.21 -5.80 -11.97
CA LEU A 164 6.26 -5.19 -10.65
C LEU A 164 7.58 -4.41 -10.49
N GLU A 165 7.48 -3.08 -10.44
CA GLU A 165 8.59 -2.17 -10.17
C GLU A 165 8.55 -1.74 -8.70
N MET A 166 9.67 -1.76 -7.98
CA MET A 166 9.73 -1.51 -6.53
C MET A 166 10.90 -0.62 -6.10
N ASP A 167 10.64 0.30 -5.16
CA ASP A 167 11.62 1.24 -4.59
C ASP A 167 11.40 1.45 -3.07
N GLY A 168 12.38 2.06 -2.41
CA GLY A 168 12.36 2.34 -0.98
C GLY A 168 12.71 1.12 -0.14
N ASN A 169 13.97 0.66 -0.27
CA ASN A 169 14.49 -0.57 0.33
C ASN A 169 13.66 -1.83 -0.06
N PRO A 170 13.52 -2.12 -1.36
CA PRO A 170 12.80 -3.28 -1.84
C PRO A 170 13.49 -4.60 -1.48
N GLN A 171 12.68 -5.63 -1.23
CA GLN A 171 13.10 -7.00 -1.03
C GLN A 171 12.18 -7.96 -1.80
N VAL A 172 12.78 -8.97 -2.43
CA VAL A 172 12.07 -10.18 -2.90
C VAL A 172 12.62 -11.38 -2.15
N ILE A 173 11.74 -12.22 -1.63
CA ILE A 173 12.05 -13.60 -1.21
C ILE A 173 11.42 -14.52 -2.25
N GLN A 174 12.19 -15.46 -2.80
CA GLN A 174 11.71 -16.43 -3.80
C GLN A 174 12.14 -17.82 -3.33
N GLY A 175 11.21 -18.60 -2.79
CA GLY A 175 11.49 -19.87 -2.13
C GLY A 175 12.44 -19.73 -0.91
N LYS A 176 13.71 -20.08 -1.09
CA LYS A 176 14.79 -19.91 -0.10
C LYS A 176 15.63 -18.65 -0.32
N ASP A 177 15.58 -18.09 -1.53
CA ASP A 177 16.51 -17.08 -1.99
C ASP A 177 15.98 -15.68 -1.63
N THR A 178 16.88 -14.70 -1.55
CA THR A 178 16.51 -13.36 -1.11
C THR A 178 17.32 -12.31 -1.83
N PHE A 179 16.63 -11.35 -2.45
CA PHE A 179 17.20 -10.27 -3.23
C PHE A 179 16.82 -8.93 -2.62
N ARG A 180 17.78 -8.00 -2.53
CA ARG A 180 17.57 -6.61 -2.11
C ARG A 180 18.44 -5.69 -2.96
N ALA A 181 17.92 -4.53 -3.30
CA ALA A 181 18.62 -3.55 -4.15
C ALA A 181 18.22 -2.12 -3.76
N GLN A 182 18.52 -1.12 -4.60
CA GLN A 182 17.87 0.19 -4.48
C GLN A 182 16.51 0.16 -5.17
N THR A 183 16.47 -0.32 -6.42
CA THR A 183 15.24 -0.65 -7.13
C THR A 183 15.27 -2.11 -7.59
N ILE A 184 14.11 -2.76 -7.60
CA ILE A 184 13.91 -4.12 -8.13
C ILE A 184 12.78 -4.08 -9.15
N THR A 185 12.99 -4.73 -10.29
CA THR A 185 11.91 -5.06 -11.24
C THR A 185 11.73 -6.57 -11.24
N LEU A 186 10.49 -7.05 -11.09
CA LEU A 186 10.11 -8.46 -11.22
C LEU A 186 9.12 -8.62 -12.38
N ASN A 187 9.47 -9.45 -13.36
CA ASN A 187 8.52 -9.95 -14.35
C ASN A 187 7.76 -11.14 -13.75
N MET A 188 6.50 -10.91 -13.40
CA MET A 188 5.64 -11.87 -12.72
C MET A 188 5.13 -12.97 -13.66
N ASN A 189 5.34 -12.87 -14.98
CA ASN A 189 5.19 -14.00 -15.88
C ASN A 189 6.46 -14.89 -15.85
N THR A 190 7.61 -14.36 -16.25
CA THR A 190 8.86 -15.13 -16.46
C THR A 190 9.61 -15.49 -15.17
N GLN A 191 9.28 -14.86 -14.04
CA GLN A 191 10.03 -14.86 -12.78
C GLN A 191 11.42 -14.19 -12.85
N GLU A 192 11.68 -13.42 -13.91
CA GLU A 192 12.92 -12.68 -14.11
C GLU A 192 13.00 -11.46 -13.18
N ILE A 193 14.15 -11.29 -12.51
CA ILE A 193 14.38 -10.24 -11.51
C ILE A 193 15.57 -9.37 -11.94
N GLU A 194 15.32 -8.09 -12.20
CA GLU A 194 16.36 -7.08 -12.40
C GLU A 194 16.66 -6.37 -11.07
N LEU A 195 17.94 -6.24 -10.72
CA LEU A 195 18.40 -5.65 -9.45
C LEU A 195 19.31 -4.46 -9.72
N SER A 196 18.91 -3.26 -9.30
CA SER A 196 19.61 -2.01 -9.62
C SER A 196 20.16 -1.26 -8.41
N GLY A 197 21.35 -0.68 -8.57
CA GLY A 197 22.07 0.06 -7.53
C GLY A 197 22.82 -0.85 -6.56
N ARG A 198 22.67 -0.61 -5.24
CA ARG A 198 23.34 -1.40 -4.18
C ARG A 198 22.66 -2.75 -3.95
N VAL A 199 22.96 -3.71 -4.82
CA VAL A 199 22.47 -5.09 -4.77
C VAL A 199 23.12 -5.90 -3.66
N LYS A 200 22.33 -6.74 -2.97
CA LYS A 200 22.78 -7.79 -2.02
C LYS A 200 21.75 -8.92 -1.98
N GLY A 201 22.19 -10.16 -1.79
CA GLY A 201 21.27 -11.29 -1.71
C GLY A 201 21.92 -12.63 -1.36
N THR A 202 21.10 -13.67 -1.36
CA THR A 202 21.48 -15.08 -1.14
C THR A 202 20.80 -15.94 -2.20
N VAL A 203 21.56 -16.87 -2.79
CA VAL A 203 21.09 -17.86 -3.78
C VAL A 203 21.49 -19.25 -3.30
N THR A 204 20.53 -20.17 -3.25
CA THR A 204 20.73 -21.52 -2.71
C THR A 204 21.08 -22.49 -3.84
N THR A 205 22.19 -23.21 -3.72
CA THR A 205 22.52 -24.33 -4.63
C THR A 205 22.28 -25.67 -3.94
N GLU A 206 22.00 -26.72 -4.71
CA GLU A 206 21.67 -28.06 -4.16
C GLU A 206 22.86 -28.80 -3.54
N ALA A 207 24.04 -28.17 -3.44
CA ALA A 207 25.28 -28.75 -2.95
C ALA A 207 25.42 -28.77 -1.41
N GLU A 208 24.65 -27.97 -0.66
CA GLU A 208 24.83 -27.79 0.80
C GLU A 208 24.31 -28.97 1.69
N ASN A 209 24.49 -30.22 1.25
CA ASN A 209 24.09 -31.41 2.01
C ASN A 209 25.24 -32.38 2.37
N THR A 210 26.49 -32.07 2.00
CA THR A 210 27.61 -33.04 2.11
C THR A 210 28.85 -32.50 2.82
N GLU A 211 28.72 -31.79 3.96
CA GLU A 211 29.89 -31.52 4.83
C GLU A 211 29.56 -31.23 6.31
N LYS A 212 28.73 -32.07 6.96
CA LYS A 212 28.51 -32.04 8.43
C LYS A 212 28.59 -33.39 9.14
N GLN A 213 29.41 -34.31 8.62
CA GLN A 213 29.85 -35.51 9.35
C GLN A 213 31.33 -35.80 9.08
N ASN A 214 32.20 -35.39 10.02
CA ASN A 214 33.39 -36.12 10.51
C ASN A 214 34.35 -35.22 11.30
N ASN A 215 34.12 -35.07 12.61
CA ASN A 215 35.20 -35.01 13.61
C ASN A 215 34.68 -35.05 15.07
N THR A 216 34.12 -36.20 15.47
CA THR A 216 33.95 -36.54 16.89
C THR A 216 34.14 -38.05 17.07
N LYS A 217 35.30 -38.45 17.61
CA LYS A 217 35.69 -39.74 18.25
C LYS A 217 37.19 -40.02 17.98
N GLU A 218 38.00 -40.51 18.92
CA GLU A 218 37.81 -40.67 20.37
C GLU A 218 39.18 -40.93 21.03
N SER A 219 39.36 -40.57 22.31
CA SER A 219 40.35 -41.21 23.18
C SER A 219 39.96 -41.01 24.65
N SER A 220 40.01 -42.09 25.43
CA SER A 220 39.91 -42.11 26.90
C SER A 220 40.98 -41.22 27.57
N GLY A 221 40.82 -40.68 28.78
CA GLY A 221 40.57 -41.40 30.06
C GLY A 221 41.92 -41.88 30.63
N GLU A 222 42.26 -41.72 31.92
CA GLU A 222 41.45 -41.67 33.15
C GLU A 222 42.19 -40.90 34.29
N GLN A 223 41.55 -40.74 35.47
CA GLN A 223 41.97 -40.12 36.77
C GLN A 223 43.48 -40.02 37.14
N ASN A 224 43.95 -39.05 37.95
CA ASN A 224 43.60 -38.88 39.39
C ASN A 224 44.00 -37.52 40.06
N THR A 225 43.84 -37.46 41.40
CA THR A 225 43.72 -36.33 42.37
C THR A 225 44.97 -35.56 42.88
N GLU A 226 44.67 -34.45 43.59
CA GLU A 226 45.28 -33.91 44.85
C GLU A 226 46.12 -32.59 44.90
N ASN A 227 45.56 -31.61 45.65
CA ASN A 227 46.04 -30.50 46.53
C ASN A 227 47.57 -30.16 46.62
N ASP A 228 48.07 -28.95 46.95
CA ASP A 228 47.65 -27.94 47.95
C ASP A 228 48.56 -26.65 47.97
N THR A 229 48.11 -25.59 48.67
CA THR A 229 48.75 -24.46 49.43
C THR A 229 49.84 -23.46 48.93
N ASP A 230 49.41 -22.17 48.91
CA ASP A 230 49.93 -20.96 49.65
C ASP A 230 50.99 -19.96 49.10
N SER A 231 50.95 -18.75 49.70
CA SER A 231 51.81 -17.54 49.62
C SER A 231 51.54 -16.56 48.46
N LYS A 232 51.02 -15.33 48.66
CA LYS A 232 51.55 -14.11 49.36
C LYS A 232 52.78 -13.49 48.67
N THR A 233 52.94 -12.17 48.47
CA THR A 233 52.15 -10.94 48.78
C THR A 233 52.63 -9.78 47.85
N ASP A 234 52.29 -8.47 47.89
CA ASP A 234 51.50 -7.53 48.74
C ASP A 234 50.95 -6.39 47.81
N ILE A 235 49.74 -5.83 48.01
CA ILE A 235 49.41 -4.54 48.68
C ILE A 235 50.11 -3.26 48.17
N GLU A 236 49.38 -2.43 47.41
CA GLU A 236 49.03 -1.00 47.68
C GLU A 236 47.95 -0.59 46.63
N LYS A 237 46.74 -0.08 46.93
CA LYS A 237 46.25 1.09 47.70
C LYS A 237 46.63 2.46 47.13
N ASP A 238 45.61 3.18 46.65
CA ASP A 238 45.30 4.50 47.21
C ASP A 238 43.77 4.76 47.23
N LYS A 239 43.30 5.76 47.99
CA LYS A 239 41.89 6.15 48.16
C LYS A 239 41.72 7.62 48.59
N ASP A 240 41.00 8.40 47.79
CA ASP A 240 40.01 9.40 48.23
C ASP A 240 39.02 9.62 47.05
N SER A 241 37.70 9.84 47.16
CA SER A 241 36.81 10.50 48.14
C SER A 241 36.89 12.04 48.15
N GLY A 242 35.78 12.81 48.06
CA GLY A 242 34.40 12.38 47.82
C GLY A 242 33.36 13.52 47.76
N GLN A 243 32.08 13.14 47.81
CA GLN A 243 30.87 13.92 48.18
C GLN A 243 30.36 15.10 47.31
N GLN A 244 29.22 14.82 46.64
CA GLN A 244 27.90 15.51 46.77
C GLN A 244 27.78 17.04 46.90
N ALA A 245 26.91 17.61 46.05
CA ALA A 245 25.84 18.52 46.48
C ALA A 245 24.65 18.52 45.49
N GLU A 246 23.42 18.57 45.99
CA GLU A 246 22.21 18.92 45.22
C GLU A 246 21.86 20.39 45.44
N GLN A 247 21.17 21.04 44.48
CA GLN A 247 20.06 21.94 44.86
C GLN A 247 19.10 22.25 43.69
N LYS A 248 17.80 22.35 44.04
CA LYS A 248 16.75 22.95 43.20
C LYS A 248 16.85 24.47 43.23
N LEU A 249 16.25 25.14 42.22
CA LEU A 249 15.57 26.40 42.45
C LEU A 249 14.26 26.51 41.62
N GLN A 250 13.15 26.75 42.32
CA GLN A 250 11.98 27.51 41.85
C GLN A 250 12.04 28.84 42.66
N ASP A 251 11.31 29.92 42.43
CA ASP A 251 10.15 30.24 41.59
C ASP A 251 10.17 31.77 41.33
N THR A 252 9.41 32.28 40.36
CA THR A 252 8.53 33.46 40.54
C THR A 252 7.77 33.76 39.25
N GLY A 253 6.45 33.63 39.29
CA GLY A 253 5.55 34.10 38.22
C GLY A 253 4.99 35.50 38.48
N SER A 254 4.13 35.97 37.57
CA SER A 254 3.15 37.02 37.83
C SER A 254 1.96 36.87 36.89
N GLN A 255 0.75 36.94 37.44
CA GLN A 255 -0.50 36.91 36.67
C GLN A 255 -0.93 38.33 36.33
N THR A 256 -1.70 38.47 35.24
CA THR A 256 -2.75 39.48 35.15
C THR A 256 -3.95 38.91 34.39
N SER A 257 -5.15 39.43 34.65
CA SER A 257 -6.43 38.81 34.28
C SER A 257 -7.47 39.83 33.85
N GLY A 258 -8.36 39.46 32.93
CA GLY A 258 -9.43 40.30 32.36
C GLY A 258 -9.08 40.79 30.96
N GLU A 259 -10.04 41.05 30.06
CA GLU A 259 -11.51 41.13 30.22
C GLU A 259 -12.27 40.51 29.04
N THR A 260 -13.58 40.30 29.22
CA THR A 260 -14.56 40.06 28.15
C THR A 260 -15.36 41.34 27.87
N ASN A 261 -15.62 41.68 26.60
CA ASN A 261 -16.85 42.36 26.10
C ASN A 261 -16.69 42.78 24.62
N GLU A 262 -17.29 42.05 23.68
CA GLU A 262 -18.49 42.42 22.89
C GLU A 262 -18.90 41.26 21.95
#